data_AF-A0A9D1MWJ2-F1
#
_entry.id   AF-A0A9D1MWJ2-F1
#
_cell.length_a   1.000
_cell.length_b   1.000
_cell.length_c   1.000
_cell.angle_alpha   90.00
_cell.angle_beta   90.00
_cell.angle_gamma   90.00
#
_symmetry.space_group_name_H-M   'P 1'
#
loop_
_entity.id
_entity.type
_entity.pdbx_description
1 polymer ?
#
loop_
_entity_poly.entity_id
_entity_poly.type
_entity_poly.pdbx_seq_one_letter_code
_entity_poly.pdbx_strand_id
1 'polypeptide(L)'
;MGKKIKRSVVLLLALVLSIMLFPGSASADSEQELFTPRLTAPESGNAYYYSLNYYYNCGYGMPNCVAYVYGRIYEINQSQPLITHGDASQWWAINEAGGFYETGDTPEVGAIVCWTGGRSGGHVAVVEAVDGNMITISESHYGGKFFDTRTIRADGSDYLTSMNFRGYMYASHNVAEAVRIAEEEAEKQALRDGLRRYKTDEPDLVVAGGQSTFEVLSGEAQANGKKVVSERNLLASGMM
;
A
#
# COMPACT_ATOMS: atom_id res chain seq x y z
N MET A 1 -29.08 36.87 18.78
CA MET A 1 -28.25 36.83 17.56
C MET A 1 -27.52 35.49 17.53
N GLY A 2 -28.16 34.44 17.02
CA GLY A 2 -27.61 33.08 17.03
C GLY A 2 -26.65 32.87 15.86
N LYS A 3 -25.42 32.39 16.14
CA LYS A 3 -24.46 32.01 15.09
C LYS A 3 -25.04 30.84 14.29
N LYS A 4 -25.31 31.06 13.00
CA LYS A 4 -25.74 30.03 12.05
C LYS A 4 -24.55 29.11 11.77
N ILE A 5 -24.51 27.95 12.41
CA ILE A 5 -23.63 26.87 11.97
C ILE A 5 -24.26 26.30 10.71
N LYS A 6 -23.55 26.37 9.58
CA LYS A 6 -24.05 25.87 8.31
C LYS A 6 -24.16 24.35 8.43
N ARG A 7 -25.34 23.79 8.10
CA ARG A 7 -25.62 22.34 8.10
C ARG A 7 -24.55 21.51 7.37
N SER A 8 -23.93 22.10 6.35
CA SER A 8 -22.81 21.54 5.61
C SER A 8 -21.59 21.22 6.49
N VAL A 9 -21.36 21.92 7.59
CA VAL A 9 -20.25 21.65 8.53
C VAL A 9 -20.53 20.43 9.39
N VAL A 10 -21.78 20.23 9.81
CA VAL A 10 -22.18 19.08 10.66
C VAL A 10 -22.21 17.78 9.86
N LEU A 11 -22.66 17.83 8.60
CA LEU A 11 -22.68 16.68 7.71
C LEU A 11 -21.28 16.26 7.25
N LEU A 12 -20.37 17.23 7.04
CA LEU A 12 -18.95 16.96 6.78
C LEU A 12 -18.29 16.21 7.94
N LEU A 13 -18.55 16.62 9.18
CA LEU A 13 -18.03 15.96 10.38
C LEU A 13 -18.55 14.52 10.54
N ALA A 14 -19.82 14.26 10.20
CA ALA A 14 -20.38 12.92 10.22
C ALA A 14 -19.84 12.00 9.11
N LEU A 15 -19.61 12.55 7.90
CA LEU A 15 -19.01 11.83 6.77
C LEU A 15 -17.58 11.39 7.08
N VAL A 16 -16.74 12.30 7.62
CA VAL A 16 -15.36 12.00 8.05
C VAL A 16 -15.34 10.89 9.11
N LEU A 17 -16.31 10.88 10.03
CA LEU A 17 -16.42 9.83 11.06
C LEU A 17 -16.83 8.46 10.48
N SER A 18 -17.65 8.43 9.42
CA SER A 18 -18.09 7.19 8.77
C SER A 18 -17.02 6.54 7.88
N ILE A 19 -16.14 7.35 7.27
CA ILE A 19 -15.04 6.85 6.43
C ILE A 19 -13.99 6.13 7.30
N MET A 20 -13.80 6.54 8.56
CA MET A 20 -12.90 5.85 9.49
C MET A 20 -13.43 4.50 10.01
N LEU A 21 -14.71 4.19 9.83
CA LEU A 21 -15.35 3.00 10.43
C LEU A 21 -15.64 1.88 9.43
N PHE A 22 -15.40 2.09 8.14
CA PHE A 22 -15.58 1.06 7.10
C PHE A 22 -14.40 1.06 6.13
N PRO A 23 -13.43 0.13 6.27
CA PRO A 23 -12.50 -0.13 5.20
C PRO A 23 -13.30 -0.71 4.02
N GLY A 24 -13.44 0.07 2.95
CA GLY A 24 -14.14 -0.34 1.76
C GLY A 24 -13.43 -1.52 1.10
N SER A 25 -14.12 -2.64 0.94
CA SER A 25 -13.70 -3.73 0.07
C SER A 25 -13.88 -3.28 -1.39
N ALA A 26 -12.87 -2.64 -1.96
CA ALA A 26 -12.75 -2.48 -3.41
C ALA A 26 -12.30 -3.82 -4.02
N SER A 27 -12.87 -4.16 -5.17
CA SER A 27 -12.62 -5.41 -5.91
C SER A 27 -11.13 -5.64 -6.17
N ALA A 28 -10.57 -6.67 -5.54
CA ALA A 28 -9.14 -6.92 -5.43
C ALA A 28 -8.47 -7.63 -6.63
N ASP A 29 -9.18 -7.85 -7.75
CA ASP A 29 -8.72 -8.78 -8.80
C ASP A 29 -7.99 -8.13 -9.99
N SER A 30 -7.93 -6.79 -10.11
CA SER A 30 -7.20 -6.13 -11.21
C SER A 30 -6.02 -5.26 -10.79
N GLU A 31 -5.71 -5.15 -9.49
CA GLU A 31 -4.57 -4.37 -8.98
C GLU A 31 -3.36 -5.25 -8.62
N GLN A 32 -3.50 -6.56 -8.75
CA GLN A 32 -2.49 -7.55 -8.35
C GLN A 32 -1.55 -7.96 -9.49
N GLU A 33 -1.22 -7.04 -10.40
CA GLU A 33 -0.31 -7.31 -11.55
C GLU A 33 1.01 -6.53 -11.52
N LEU A 34 1.13 -5.48 -10.69
CA LEU A 34 2.34 -4.64 -10.69
C LEU A 34 3.43 -5.18 -9.75
N PHE A 35 3.05 -5.63 -8.56
CA PHE A 35 3.96 -6.18 -7.57
C PHE A 35 3.21 -7.16 -6.67
N THR A 36 3.72 -8.37 -6.52
CA THR A 36 3.20 -9.35 -5.55
C THR A 36 4.21 -9.51 -4.42
N PRO A 37 3.90 -9.11 -3.17
CA PRO A 37 4.77 -9.30 -2.02
C PRO A 37 5.14 -10.76 -1.80
N ARG A 38 6.43 -11.04 -1.54
CA ARG A 38 6.89 -12.39 -1.19
C ARG A 38 6.92 -12.58 0.32
N LEU A 39 5.87 -13.20 0.84
CA LEU A 39 5.75 -13.53 2.27
C LEU A 39 6.06 -15.00 2.60
N THR A 40 6.45 -15.78 1.59
CA THR A 40 6.83 -17.19 1.72
C THR A 40 8.11 -17.48 0.95
N ALA A 41 8.81 -18.54 1.38
CA ALA A 41 10.05 -18.98 0.76
C ALA A 41 9.87 -19.23 -0.75
N PRO A 42 10.91 -18.95 -1.57
CA PRO A 42 10.89 -19.31 -2.97
C PRO A 42 10.84 -20.83 -3.12
N GLU A 43 10.08 -21.29 -4.11
CA GLU A 43 9.99 -22.71 -4.44
C GLU A 43 11.35 -23.24 -4.87
N SER A 44 11.70 -24.48 -4.49
CA SER A 44 12.99 -25.10 -4.81
C SER A 44 13.27 -25.26 -6.31
N GLY A 45 12.24 -25.16 -7.15
CA GLY A 45 12.36 -25.19 -8.61
C GLY A 45 12.51 -23.82 -9.28
N ASN A 46 12.42 -22.71 -8.52
CA ASN A 46 12.43 -21.38 -9.11
C ASN A 46 13.83 -20.98 -9.60
N ALA A 47 14.00 -20.93 -10.93
CA ALA A 47 15.28 -20.69 -11.58
C ALA A 47 16.00 -19.41 -11.09
N TYR A 48 15.27 -18.35 -10.73
CA TYR A 48 15.85 -17.08 -10.30
C TYR A 48 16.61 -17.17 -8.97
N TYR A 49 16.24 -18.13 -8.11
CA TYR A 49 16.89 -18.37 -6.83
C TYR A 49 17.95 -19.48 -6.91
N TYR A 50 18.01 -20.23 -8.03
CA TYR A 50 18.93 -21.34 -8.25
C TYR A 50 19.66 -21.25 -9.60
N SER A 51 19.18 -21.91 -10.66
CA SER A 51 19.96 -22.10 -11.89
C SER A 51 20.37 -20.81 -12.63
N LEU A 52 19.58 -19.75 -12.55
CA LEU A 52 19.89 -18.43 -13.12
C LEU A 52 20.54 -17.48 -12.10
N ASN A 53 20.65 -17.92 -10.85
CA ASN A 53 21.21 -17.12 -9.77
C ASN A 53 22.74 -17.16 -9.81
N TYR A 54 23.37 -15.98 -9.93
CA TYR A 54 24.83 -15.90 -9.95
C TYR A 54 25.47 -16.55 -8.71
N TYR A 55 24.93 -16.25 -7.53
CA TYR A 55 25.49 -16.72 -6.26
C TYR A 55 25.34 -18.23 -6.10
N TYR A 56 24.21 -18.80 -6.53
CA TYR A 56 24.06 -20.26 -6.58
C TYR A 56 25.14 -20.91 -7.46
N ASN A 57 25.35 -20.36 -8.66
CA ASN A 57 26.29 -20.90 -9.64
C ASN A 57 27.77 -20.79 -9.20
N CYS A 58 28.11 -19.88 -8.29
CA CYS A 58 29.45 -19.76 -7.71
C CYS A 58 29.60 -20.40 -6.32
N GLY A 59 28.61 -21.16 -5.85
CA GLY A 59 28.68 -21.92 -4.60
C GLY A 59 28.22 -21.17 -3.35
N TYR A 60 27.63 -20.00 -3.50
CA TYR A 60 27.12 -19.12 -2.44
C TYR A 60 25.60 -18.93 -2.51
N GLY A 61 24.87 -19.93 -3.00
CA GLY A 61 23.41 -19.91 -3.11
C GLY A 61 22.69 -19.82 -1.77
N MET A 62 21.36 -19.95 -1.81
CA MET A 62 20.56 -19.96 -0.59
C MET A 62 20.97 -21.12 0.36
N PRO A 63 20.97 -20.91 1.70
CA PRO A 63 20.57 -19.70 2.41
C PRO A 63 21.68 -18.64 2.44
N ASN A 64 21.41 -17.47 1.85
CA ASN A 64 22.33 -16.33 1.74
C ASN A 64 21.55 -15.07 1.33
N CYS A 65 21.78 -13.94 2.02
CA CYS A 65 21.08 -12.68 1.79
C CYS A 65 21.24 -12.18 0.35
N VAL A 66 22.47 -12.15 -0.18
CA VAL A 66 22.73 -11.68 -1.56
C VAL A 66 22.15 -12.63 -2.62
N ALA A 67 22.16 -13.94 -2.37
CA ALA A 67 21.55 -14.91 -3.27
C ALA A 67 20.03 -14.74 -3.32
N TYR A 68 19.40 -14.55 -2.16
CA TYR A 68 17.97 -14.31 -2.06
C TYR A 68 17.56 -13.00 -2.74
N VAL A 69 18.21 -11.88 -2.41
CA VAL A 69 17.89 -10.57 -2.99
C VAL A 69 18.11 -10.58 -4.50
N TYR A 70 19.20 -11.20 -4.99
CA TYR A 70 19.41 -11.37 -6.43
C TYR A 70 18.23 -12.09 -7.10
N GLY A 71 17.79 -13.21 -6.52
CA GLY A 71 16.65 -13.96 -7.06
C GLY A 71 15.34 -13.19 -6.98
N ARG A 72 15.12 -12.44 -5.90
CA ARG A 72 13.90 -11.65 -5.71
C ARG A 72 13.83 -10.46 -6.66
N ILE A 73 14.92 -9.73 -6.88
CA ILE A 73 14.96 -8.66 -7.88
C ILE A 73 14.78 -9.21 -9.29
N TYR A 74 15.37 -10.37 -9.59
CA TYR A 74 15.14 -11.05 -10.87
C TYR A 74 13.65 -11.41 -11.04
N GLU A 75 13.03 -11.95 -10.01
CA GLU A 75 11.60 -12.26 -10.00
C GLU A 75 10.71 -11.01 -10.18
N ILE A 76 11.01 -9.88 -9.53
CA ILE A 76 10.22 -8.66 -9.67
C ILE A 76 10.36 -8.07 -11.07
N ASN A 77 11.59 -7.98 -11.58
CA ASN A 77 11.88 -7.28 -12.83
C ASN A 77 11.77 -8.19 -14.06
N GLN A 78 11.58 -9.50 -13.88
CA GLN A 78 11.64 -10.53 -14.92
C GLN A 78 12.93 -10.46 -15.77
N SER A 79 14.00 -9.89 -15.20
CA SER A 79 15.27 -9.60 -15.86
C SER A 79 16.43 -9.65 -14.88
N GLN A 80 17.62 -9.97 -15.39
CA GLN A 80 18.78 -10.20 -14.54
C GLN A 80 19.16 -8.93 -13.76
N PRO A 81 19.45 -9.03 -12.44
CA PRO A 81 19.98 -7.90 -11.67
C PRO A 81 21.31 -7.40 -12.22
N LEU A 82 21.53 -6.09 -12.12
CA LEU A 82 22.73 -5.41 -12.61
C LEU A 82 23.94 -5.67 -11.70
N ILE A 83 23.72 -5.77 -10.39
CA ILE A 83 24.74 -6.20 -9.43
C ILE A 83 24.87 -7.73 -9.51
N THR A 84 25.99 -8.19 -10.05
CA THR A 84 26.25 -9.61 -10.36
C THR A 84 27.39 -10.21 -9.55
N HIS A 85 27.88 -9.53 -8.52
CA HIS A 85 28.97 -10.01 -7.67
C HIS A 85 29.03 -9.24 -6.34
N GLY A 86 29.91 -9.71 -5.46
CA GLY A 86 30.18 -9.11 -4.15
C GLY A 86 29.25 -9.62 -3.05
N ASP A 87 29.68 -9.48 -1.81
CA ASP A 87 28.85 -9.77 -0.64
C ASP A 87 28.05 -8.53 -0.20
N ALA A 88 27.18 -8.71 0.80
CA ALA A 88 26.30 -7.64 1.29
C ALA A 88 27.07 -6.41 1.79
N SER A 89 28.30 -6.56 2.28
CA SER A 89 29.14 -5.42 2.69
C SER A 89 29.60 -4.56 1.52
N GLN A 90 29.64 -5.13 0.32
CA GLN A 90 30.19 -4.53 -0.89
C GLN A 90 29.12 -3.96 -1.83
N TRP A 91 27.88 -4.47 -1.78
CA TRP A 91 26.82 -4.09 -2.73
C TRP A 91 26.60 -2.59 -2.84
N TRP A 92 26.65 -1.84 -1.72
CA TRP A 92 26.52 -0.39 -1.75
C TRP A 92 27.60 0.28 -2.59
N ALA A 93 28.87 -0.05 -2.32
CA ALA A 93 30.00 0.51 -3.06
C ALA A 93 30.02 0.05 -4.53
N ILE A 94 29.63 -1.20 -4.81
CA ILE A 94 29.51 -1.72 -6.18
C ILE A 94 28.43 -0.95 -6.94
N ASN A 95 27.28 -0.69 -6.31
CA ASN A 95 26.21 0.08 -6.90
C ASN A 95 26.65 1.50 -7.26
N GLU A 96 27.30 2.20 -6.31
CA GLU A 96 27.80 3.56 -6.52
C GLU A 96 28.86 3.63 -7.63
N ALA A 97 29.79 2.67 -7.64
CA ALA A 97 30.85 2.65 -8.65
C ALA A 97 30.32 2.31 -10.05
N GLY A 98 29.31 1.44 -10.14
CA GLY A 98 28.70 1.02 -11.41
C GLY A 98 27.59 1.95 -11.90
N GLY A 99 27.01 2.79 -11.05
CA GLY A 99 25.82 3.58 -11.35
C GLY A 99 24.63 2.71 -11.72
N PHE A 100 24.48 1.53 -11.09
CA PHE A 100 23.49 0.54 -11.50
C PHE A 100 22.06 0.92 -11.12
N TYR A 101 21.88 1.33 -9.87
CA TYR A 101 20.58 1.73 -9.33
C TYR A 101 20.70 3.09 -8.64
N GLU A 102 19.63 3.88 -8.75
CA GLU A 102 19.46 5.05 -7.90
C GLU A 102 19.38 4.63 -6.43
N THR A 103 19.79 5.54 -5.54
CA THR A 103 19.81 5.30 -4.10
C THR A 103 19.16 6.43 -3.35
N GLY A 104 18.66 6.14 -2.15
CA GLY A 104 18.13 7.15 -1.25
C GLY A 104 17.78 6.58 0.13
N ASP A 105 17.03 7.36 0.89
CA ASP A 105 16.65 7.08 2.28
C ASP A 105 15.14 6.81 2.46
N THR A 106 14.37 6.89 1.37
CA THR A 106 12.92 6.67 1.38
C THR A 106 12.62 5.23 0.98
N PRO A 107 11.83 4.47 1.77
CA PRO A 107 11.48 3.10 1.40
C PRO A 107 10.50 3.06 0.22
N GLU A 108 10.73 2.12 -0.70
CA GLU A 108 9.83 1.79 -1.81
C GLU A 108 9.66 0.27 -1.90
N VAL A 109 8.48 -0.21 -2.30
CA VAL A 109 8.26 -1.65 -2.55
C VAL A 109 9.19 -2.13 -3.67
N GLY A 110 9.79 -3.31 -3.49
CA GLY A 110 10.79 -3.86 -4.40
C GLY A 110 12.18 -3.23 -4.27
N ALA A 111 12.37 -2.19 -3.45
CA ALA A 111 13.71 -1.66 -3.19
C ALA A 111 14.56 -2.66 -2.40
N ILE A 112 15.88 -2.61 -2.61
CA ILE A 112 16.85 -3.33 -1.80
C ILE A 112 17.20 -2.45 -0.61
N VAL A 113 16.91 -2.91 0.60
CA VAL A 113 17.37 -2.27 1.83
C VAL A 113 18.74 -2.81 2.21
N CYS A 114 19.70 -1.92 2.52
CA CYS A 114 21.10 -2.28 2.68
C CYS A 114 21.68 -1.84 4.03
N TRP A 115 22.41 -2.75 4.66
CA TRP A 115 23.20 -2.51 5.86
C TRP A 115 24.64 -2.96 5.68
N THR A 116 25.54 -2.30 6.39
CA THR A 116 26.95 -2.70 6.51
C THR A 116 27.33 -2.92 7.97
N GLY A 117 28.47 -3.56 8.22
CA GLY A 117 28.89 -3.92 9.58
C GLY A 117 28.19 -5.17 10.08
N GLY A 118 28.09 -5.32 11.40
CA GLY A 118 27.69 -6.58 12.02
C GLY A 118 28.69 -7.71 11.81
N ARG A 119 28.31 -8.91 12.25
CA ARG A 119 29.21 -10.08 12.27
C ARG A 119 29.61 -10.59 10.88
N SER A 120 28.75 -10.38 9.88
CA SER A 120 28.93 -10.82 8.48
C SER A 120 29.45 -9.71 7.56
N GLY A 121 29.70 -8.50 8.08
CA GLY A 121 30.15 -7.35 7.27
C GLY A 121 29.04 -6.55 6.60
N GLY A 122 27.83 -7.11 6.48
CA GLY A 122 26.64 -6.41 6.02
C GLY A 122 25.44 -7.33 5.89
N HIS A 123 24.34 -6.77 5.40
CA HIS A 123 23.13 -7.51 5.06
C HIS A 123 22.30 -6.76 4.02
N VAL A 124 21.55 -7.51 3.22
CA VAL A 124 20.59 -6.96 2.24
C VAL A 124 19.28 -7.73 2.31
N ALA A 125 18.17 -7.02 2.13
CA ALA A 125 16.83 -7.57 2.07
C ALA A 125 15.99 -6.83 1.01
N VAL A 126 14.82 -7.36 0.65
CA VAL A 126 13.88 -6.67 -0.25
C VAL A 126 12.70 -6.12 0.54
N VAL A 127 12.27 -4.90 0.23
CA VAL A 127 11.07 -4.29 0.80
C VAL A 127 9.84 -4.88 0.10
N GLU A 128 8.98 -5.54 0.86
CA GLU A 128 7.75 -6.19 0.37
C GLU A 128 6.49 -5.35 0.64
N ALA A 129 6.53 -4.45 1.63
CA ALA A 129 5.45 -3.49 1.90
C ALA A 129 5.98 -2.27 2.65
N VAL A 130 5.33 -1.13 2.46
CA VAL A 130 5.59 0.12 3.18
C VAL A 130 4.31 0.56 3.89
N ASP A 131 4.37 0.77 5.21
CA ASP A 131 3.26 1.25 6.03
C ASP A 131 3.78 2.37 6.95
N GLY A 132 3.65 3.61 6.46
CA GLY A 132 4.15 4.79 7.15
C GLY A 132 5.67 4.72 7.41
N ASN A 133 6.06 4.59 8.68
CA ASN A 133 7.47 4.50 9.09
C ASN A 133 7.96 3.06 9.29
N MET A 134 7.14 2.06 8.95
CA MET A 134 7.48 0.66 9.02
C MET A 134 7.57 0.08 7.61
N ILE A 135 8.44 -0.91 7.45
CA ILE A 135 8.53 -1.71 6.23
C ILE A 135 8.46 -3.18 6.59
N THR A 136 7.82 -3.97 5.73
CA THR A 136 7.96 -5.43 5.76
C THR A 136 9.04 -5.82 4.79
N ILE A 137 10.04 -6.55 5.25
CA ILE A 137 11.15 -7.04 4.44
C ILE A 137 11.08 -8.56 4.27
N SER A 138 11.65 -9.05 3.18
CA SER A 138 11.92 -10.47 2.94
C SER A 138 13.43 -10.70 2.81
N GLU A 139 13.92 -11.77 3.42
CA GLU A 139 15.37 -12.00 3.55
C GLU A 139 15.75 -13.49 3.70
N SER A 140 17.05 -13.75 3.58
CA SER A 140 17.70 -15.03 3.85
C SER A 140 19.04 -14.79 4.55
N HIS A 141 19.52 -15.76 5.32
CA HIS A 141 20.69 -15.57 6.20
C HIS A 141 21.79 -16.56 5.85
N TYR A 142 23.00 -16.07 5.60
CA TYR A 142 24.14 -16.92 5.25
C TYR A 142 24.41 -17.97 6.35
N GLY A 143 24.27 -19.26 5.99
CA GLY A 143 24.43 -20.38 6.94
C GLY A 143 23.36 -20.45 8.05
N GLY A 144 22.27 -19.68 7.91
CA GLY A 144 21.21 -19.57 8.90
C GLY A 144 19.85 -19.92 8.32
N LYS A 145 18.87 -19.07 8.63
CA LYS A 145 17.48 -19.26 8.22
C LYS A 145 17.34 -19.11 6.71
N PHE A 146 16.62 -20.08 6.11
CA PHE A 146 16.44 -20.15 4.66
C PHE A 146 15.66 -18.96 4.10
N PHE A 147 14.58 -18.60 4.78
CA PHE A 147 13.74 -17.48 4.42
C PHE A 147 13.01 -16.98 5.65
N ASP A 148 12.86 -15.66 5.75
CA ASP A 148 11.85 -15.04 6.58
C ASP A 148 11.45 -13.65 6.14
N THR A 149 10.35 -13.20 6.74
CA THR A 149 9.93 -11.82 6.72
C THR A 149 10.02 -11.20 8.10
N ARG A 150 10.27 -9.90 8.14
CA ARG A 150 10.27 -9.09 9.37
C ARG A 150 9.65 -7.73 9.08
N THR A 151 9.02 -7.15 10.08
CA THR A 151 8.59 -5.76 10.04
C THR A 151 9.57 -4.94 10.87
N ILE A 152 10.18 -3.94 10.25
CA ILE A 152 11.21 -3.07 10.85
C ILE A 152 10.91 -1.61 10.55
N ARG A 153 11.59 -0.70 11.22
CA ARG A 153 11.54 0.73 10.91
C ARG A 153 12.18 1.02 9.55
N ALA A 154 11.59 1.94 8.82
CA ALA A 154 12.07 2.43 7.53
C ALA A 154 13.45 3.14 7.62
N ASP A 155 13.87 3.57 8.81
CA ASP A 155 15.21 4.11 9.04
C ASP A 155 16.27 3.01 9.29
N GLY A 156 15.86 1.73 9.22
CA GLY A 156 16.71 0.56 9.40
C GLY A 156 17.31 0.39 10.81
N SER A 157 16.92 1.24 11.77
CA SER A 157 17.57 1.34 13.09
C SER A 157 17.31 0.16 14.03
N ASP A 158 16.22 -0.57 13.82
CA ASP A 158 15.80 -1.72 14.61
C ASP A 158 16.08 -3.07 13.90
N TYR A 159 16.83 -3.07 12.78
CA TYR A 159 17.19 -4.32 12.11
C TYR A 159 18.09 -5.20 13.01
N LEU A 160 19.27 -4.69 13.35
CA LEU A 160 20.24 -5.23 14.31
C LEU A 160 21.16 -4.10 14.81
N THR A 161 21.41 -4.03 16.12
CA THR A 161 22.20 -2.94 16.74
C THR A 161 23.64 -2.84 16.25
N SER A 162 24.23 -3.95 15.76
CA SER A 162 25.60 -3.98 15.23
C SER A 162 25.71 -3.55 13.76
N MET A 163 24.58 -3.30 13.09
CA MET A 163 24.52 -2.96 11.68
C MET A 163 24.30 -1.47 11.48
N ASN A 164 24.90 -0.95 10.41
CA ASN A 164 24.80 0.44 10.01
C ASN A 164 23.93 0.50 8.75
N PHE A 165 22.76 1.11 8.88
CA PHE A 165 21.88 1.38 7.76
C PHE A 165 22.60 2.26 6.73
N ARG A 166 22.48 1.89 5.45
CA ARG A 166 23.02 2.67 4.33
C ARG A 166 21.95 3.43 3.57
N GLY A 167 20.80 2.79 3.37
CA GLY A 167 19.73 3.32 2.54
C GLY A 167 19.07 2.22 1.73
N TYR A 168 18.39 2.68 0.69
CA TYR A 168 17.69 1.87 -0.28
C TYR A 168 18.36 1.99 -1.64
N MET A 169 18.40 0.89 -2.39
CA MET A 169 18.71 0.88 -3.82
C MET A 169 17.41 0.58 -4.58
N TYR A 170 17.04 1.45 -5.51
CA TYR A 170 15.76 1.39 -6.22
C TYR A 170 15.83 0.46 -7.43
N ALA A 171 16.13 -0.81 -7.19
CA ALA A 171 16.29 -1.83 -8.23
C ALA A 171 15.00 -2.16 -8.99
N SER A 172 13.85 -1.74 -8.48
CA SER A 172 12.52 -1.93 -9.07
C SER A 172 11.71 -0.63 -9.10
N HIS A 173 12.36 0.53 -9.22
CA HIS A 173 11.71 1.85 -9.13
C HIS A 173 10.48 2.01 -10.03
N ASN A 174 10.55 1.53 -11.29
CA ASN A 174 9.40 1.61 -12.20
C ASN A 174 8.19 0.83 -11.70
N VAL A 175 8.41 -0.29 -11.00
CA VAL A 175 7.34 -1.09 -10.39
C VAL A 175 6.79 -0.34 -9.17
N ALA A 176 7.65 0.19 -8.32
CA ALA A 176 7.24 0.99 -7.16
C ALA A 176 6.38 2.20 -7.57
N GLU A 177 6.83 2.94 -8.58
CA GLU A 177 6.12 4.12 -9.09
C GLU A 177 4.76 3.74 -9.70
N ALA A 178 4.70 2.64 -10.46
CA ALA A 178 3.45 2.15 -11.01
C ALA A 178 2.45 1.77 -9.91
N VAL A 179 2.90 1.09 -8.84
CA VAL A 179 2.07 0.75 -7.68
C VAL A 179 1.54 2.02 -7.02
N ARG A 180 2.42 3.00 -6.77
CA ARG A 180 2.04 4.28 -6.15
C ARG A 180 0.98 5.03 -6.96
N ILE A 181 1.14 5.08 -8.28
CA ILE A 181 0.15 5.70 -9.19
C ILE A 181 -1.18 4.94 -9.14
N ALA A 182 -1.16 3.61 -9.11
CA ALA A 182 -2.37 2.79 -9.04
C ALA A 182 -3.14 3.03 -7.74
N GLU A 183 -2.47 3.03 -6.59
CA GLU A 183 -3.07 3.32 -5.28
C GLU A 183 -3.70 4.73 -5.24
N GLU A 184 -3.01 5.74 -5.76
CA GLU A 184 -3.51 7.11 -5.82
C GLU A 184 -4.77 7.21 -6.71
N GLU A 185 -4.77 6.55 -7.87
CA GLU A 185 -5.94 6.54 -8.75
C GLU A 185 -7.11 5.75 -8.16
N ALA A 186 -6.86 4.66 -7.42
CA ALA A 186 -7.87 3.91 -6.69
C ALA A 186 -8.53 4.77 -5.59
N GLU A 187 -7.74 5.53 -4.82
CA GLU A 187 -8.24 6.47 -3.82
C GLU A 187 -9.11 7.56 -4.46
N LYS A 188 -8.61 8.20 -5.53
CA LYS A 188 -9.37 9.21 -6.28
C LYS A 188 -10.67 8.63 -6.83
N GLN A 189 -10.64 7.40 -7.33
CA GLN A 189 -11.82 6.72 -7.84
C GLN A 189 -12.84 6.45 -6.74
N ALA A 190 -12.40 5.94 -5.58
CA ALA A 190 -13.25 5.75 -4.41
C ALA A 190 -13.89 7.06 -3.93
N LEU A 191 -13.14 8.17 -3.94
CA LEU A 191 -13.65 9.50 -3.62
C LEU A 191 -14.69 9.97 -4.66
N ARG A 192 -14.42 9.79 -5.96
CA ARG A 192 -15.38 10.12 -7.04
C ARG A 192 -16.67 9.34 -6.90
N ASP A 193 -16.59 8.04 -6.61
CA ASP A 193 -17.76 7.17 -6.42
C ASP A 193 -18.53 7.51 -5.14
N GLY A 194 -17.83 7.88 -4.06
CA GLY A 194 -18.44 8.44 -2.85
C GLY A 194 -19.19 9.74 -3.12
N LEU A 195 -18.57 10.68 -3.85
CA LEU A 195 -19.19 11.95 -4.21
C LEU A 195 -20.39 11.77 -5.16
N ARG A 196 -20.31 10.80 -6.07
CA ARG A 196 -21.42 10.46 -6.98
C ARG A 196 -22.63 9.97 -6.20
N ARG A 197 -22.43 9.04 -5.26
CA ARG A 197 -23.50 8.55 -4.36
C ARG A 197 -24.14 9.68 -3.56
N TYR A 198 -23.33 10.57 -2.98
CA TYR A 198 -23.83 11.75 -2.26
C TYR A 198 -24.74 12.63 -3.13
N LYS A 199 -24.41 12.80 -4.42
CA LYS A 199 -25.17 13.65 -5.34
C LYS A 199 -26.46 13.00 -5.85
N THR A 200 -26.59 11.67 -5.80
CA THR A 200 -27.78 10.94 -6.28
C THR A 200 -28.76 10.55 -5.18
N ASP A 201 -28.31 10.49 -3.92
CA ASP A 201 -29.11 10.04 -2.77
C ASP A 201 -29.68 11.19 -1.90
N GLU A 202 -29.95 12.38 -2.47
CA GLU A 202 -30.84 13.34 -1.78
C GLU A 202 -32.30 12.86 -1.87
N PRO A 203 -32.96 12.44 -0.77
CA PRO A 203 -34.39 12.63 -0.67
C PRO A 203 -34.64 14.13 -0.42
N ASP A 204 -35.44 14.76 -1.27
CA ASP A 204 -35.95 16.12 -1.03
C ASP A 204 -36.60 16.19 0.36
N LEU A 205 -35.98 16.93 1.28
CA LEU A 205 -36.49 17.08 2.65
C LEU A 205 -37.48 18.24 2.69
N VAL A 206 -38.75 17.95 2.37
CA VAL A 206 -39.84 18.93 2.46
C VAL A 206 -40.31 19.04 3.91
N VAL A 207 -40.03 20.17 4.55
CA VAL A 207 -40.58 20.52 5.87
C VAL A 207 -41.90 21.25 5.65
N ALA A 208 -43.02 20.69 6.15
CA ALA A 208 -44.30 21.37 6.13
C ALA A 208 -44.24 22.66 6.97
N GLY A 209 -44.84 23.74 6.45
CA GLY A 209 -44.79 25.05 7.07
C GLY A 209 -45.35 25.05 8.50
N GLY A 210 -44.55 25.56 9.45
CA GLY A 210 -45.02 25.93 10.78
C GLY A 210 -44.32 25.27 11.98
N GLN A 211 -43.44 24.28 11.80
CA GLN A 211 -42.76 23.64 12.94
C GLN A 211 -41.25 23.92 13.03
N SER A 212 -40.80 24.09 14.27
CA SER A 212 -39.41 24.33 14.64
C SER A 212 -38.57 23.08 14.38
N THR A 213 -37.41 23.26 13.76
CA THR A 213 -36.44 22.21 13.46
C THR A 213 -35.96 21.42 14.69
N PHE A 214 -36.20 21.91 15.91
CA PHE A 214 -35.85 21.23 17.15
C PHE A 214 -36.81 20.10 17.52
N GLU A 215 -38.10 20.21 17.18
CA GLU A 215 -39.12 19.16 17.47
C GLU A 215 -38.89 17.92 16.60
N VAL A 216 -38.37 18.09 15.39
CA VAL A 216 -38.10 17.00 14.45
C VAL A 216 -36.84 16.20 14.83
N LEU A 217 -35.87 16.84 15.48
CA LEU A 217 -34.57 16.23 15.83
C LEU A 217 -34.55 15.54 17.20
N SER A 218 -35.50 15.87 18.08
CA SER A 218 -35.55 15.36 19.47
C SER A 218 -36.41 14.11 19.63
N GLY A 219 -37.08 13.63 18.59
CA GLY A 219 -37.79 12.35 18.59
C GLY A 219 -39.16 12.33 19.29
N GLU A 220 -39.80 13.48 19.53
CA GLU A 220 -41.06 13.54 20.31
C GLU A 220 -42.34 13.81 19.49
N ALA A 221 -42.33 13.72 18.16
CA ALA A 221 -43.58 13.83 17.39
C ALA A 221 -44.30 12.47 17.29
N GLN A 222 -45.10 12.17 18.32
CA GLN A 222 -46.03 11.05 18.36
C GLN A 222 -47.03 11.11 17.19
N ALA A 223 -47.29 9.94 16.62
CA ALA A 223 -48.08 9.68 15.44
C ALA A 223 -49.44 10.40 15.38
N ASN A 224 -49.75 11.03 14.24
CA ASN A 224 -51.12 10.96 13.71
C ASN A 224 -51.17 11.17 12.19
N GLY A 225 -51.54 10.11 11.47
CA GLY A 225 -52.24 10.24 10.18
C GLY A 225 -51.40 10.40 8.91
N LYS A 226 -51.40 9.33 8.10
CA LYS A 226 -51.13 9.25 6.65
C LYS A 226 -49.68 9.43 6.15
N LYS A 227 -49.05 8.27 5.99
CA LYS A 227 -48.00 7.94 5.03
C LYS A 227 -48.57 7.99 3.59
N VAL A 228 -47.97 8.75 2.68
CA VAL A 228 -47.78 8.37 1.27
C VAL A 228 -46.45 8.94 0.76
N VAL A 229 -45.69 8.09 0.08
CA VAL A 229 -44.35 8.34 -0.50
C VAL A 229 -44.48 8.37 -2.03
N SER A 230 -43.74 9.29 -2.64
CA SER A 230 -43.41 9.44 -4.07
C SER A 230 -44.49 9.95 -5.03
N GLU A 231 -44.22 11.12 -5.63
CA GLU A 231 -44.71 11.47 -6.97
C GLU A 231 -43.59 11.25 -7.99
N ARG A 232 -43.49 10.02 -8.51
CA ARG A 232 -43.03 9.78 -9.88
C ARG A 232 -44.04 8.85 -10.54
N ASN A 233 -45.19 9.40 -10.90
CA ASN A 233 -46.09 8.89 -11.93
C ASN A 233 -47.25 9.87 -12.16
N LEU A 234 -46.95 11.09 -12.57
CA LEU A 234 -47.91 11.94 -13.27
C LEU A 234 -47.14 12.58 -14.42
N LEU A 235 -47.70 12.53 -15.63
CA LEU A 235 -47.09 12.83 -16.94
C LEU A 235 -46.47 11.64 -17.69
N ALA A 236 -47.05 10.46 -17.54
CA ALA A 236 -47.13 9.47 -18.62
C ALA A 236 -48.59 9.03 -18.83
N SER A 237 -49.46 9.98 -19.19
CA SER A 237 -50.66 9.72 -19.99
C SER A 237 -51.27 11.06 -20.40
N GLY A 238 -51.18 11.40 -21.69
CA GLY A 238 -52.15 12.32 -22.27
C GLY A 238 -53.43 11.53 -22.54
N MET A 239 -54.59 12.12 -22.26
CA MET A 239 -55.84 12.07 -23.04
C MET A 239 -57.03 12.45 -22.15
N MET A 240 -57.78 13.44 -22.66
CA MET A 240 -59.10 13.96 -22.25
C MET A 240 -59.18 14.85 -21.01
#